data_AF-A0A0J7I8E7-F1
#
_entry.id   AF-A0A0J7I8E7-F1
#
_cell.length_a   1.000
_cell.length_b   1.000
_cell.length_c   1.000
_cell.angle_alpha   90.00
_cell.angle_beta   90.00
_cell.angle_gamma   90.00
#
_symmetry.space_group_name_H-M   'P 1'
#
loop_
_entity.id
_entity.type
_entity.pdbx_description
1 polymer ?
#
loop_
_entity_poly.entity_id
_entity_poly.type
_entity_poly.pdbx_seq_one_letter_code
_entity_poly.pdbx_strand_id
1 'polypeptide(L)'
;MQKFNIHTVQKGESLKSISQLYSLDAGALKLFHNNHCDVKDMILIELTGQKELFLPRTVVTDKNRLVKFGRGNSLIFQPENSFGRYGTTITIENDDHKNELKYETSVRWLKKEKQLHFFEIDRTSNLYLNEEEVNEIADLLAYKTSKVLYPLQISVDEKGKFNGIENLSIFKERWPAIKEEIYKEFDGETVDTYCGKIEKVINEPDAINLYLKNDYFIRTLFFGAYQSFGQDYETEITASFPVVDNPVEPQYKIRLEVDPLKGESGLVNIEGEGRLNDERSIYDFINKAPFSMIIEDSPVMNHEGSFRAVYYLNGQSLLIKSMYLECDIQLEKKKKISVVIAALTE
;
A
#
# COMPACT_ATOMS: atom_id res chain seq x y z
N MET A 1 -10.63 12.81 -0.01
CA MET A 1 -11.59 12.42 1.06
C MET A 1 -12.57 13.56 1.38
N GLN A 2 -13.40 13.44 2.42
CA GLN A 2 -14.33 14.50 2.83
C GLN A 2 -13.56 15.68 3.47
N LYS A 3 -13.64 16.87 2.88
CA LYS A 3 -12.87 18.05 3.31
C LYS A 3 -13.41 18.74 4.56
N PHE A 4 -14.71 18.63 4.83
CA PHE A 4 -15.39 19.29 5.94
C PHE A 4 -16.57 18.47 6.46
N ASN A 5 -16.94 18.69 7.71
CA ASN A 5 -18.16 18.12 8.28
C ASN A 5 -19.37 18.99 7.91
N ILE A 6 -20.54 18.36 7.86
CA ILE A 6 -21.82 19.05 7.63
C ILE A 6 -22.67 18.88 8.88
N HIS A 7 -23.18 20.00 9.39
CA HIS A 7 -24.20 20.02 10.44
C HIS A 7 -25.52 20.49 9.84
N THR A 8 -26.55 19.64 9.91
CA THR A 8 -27.91 20.02 9.50
C THR A 8 -28.58 20.82 10.61
N VAL A 9 -28.91 22.08 10.31
CA VAL A 9 -29.51 23.03 11.26
C VAL A 9 -30.91 22.56 11.65
N GLN A 10 -31.12 22.39 12.94
CA GLN A 10 -32.40 22.00 13.54
C GLN A 10 -33.24 23.22 13.92
N LYS A 11 -34.55 23.01 14.06
CA LYS A 11 -35.49 24.06 14.45
C LYS A 11 -35.12 24.63 15.82
N GLY A 12 -34.87 25.93 15.88
CA GLY A 12 -34.54 26.66 17.12
C GLY A 12 -33.05 26.75 17.42
N GLU A 13 -32.18 26.16 16.60
CA GLU A 13 -30.74 26.40 16.70
C GLU A 13 -30.36 27.79 16.21
N SER A 14 -29.32 28.34 16.82
CA SER A 14 -28.68 29.60 16.46
C SER A 14 -27.20 29.33 16.13
N LEU A 15 -26.54 30.27 15.47
CA LEU A 15 -25.10 30.18 15.23
C LEU A 15 -24.35 29.96 16.55
N LYS A 16 -24.75 30.67 17.60
CA LYS A 16 -24.16 30.57 18.95
C LYS A 16 -24.35 29.19 19.58
N SER A 17 -25.54 28.59 19.50
CA SER A 17 -25.79 27.27 20.09
C SER A 17 -25.01 26.18 19.38
N ILE A 18 -24.88 26.26 18.04
CA ILE A 18 -24.10 25.31 17.25
C ILE A 18 -22.60 25.47 17.54
N SER A 19 -22.11 26.70 17.63
CA SER A 19 -20.74 26.99 18.06
C SER A 19 -20.40 26.39 19.42
N GLN A 20 -21.31 26.50 20.38
CA GLN A 20 -21.16 25.90 21.71
C GLN A 20 -21.15 24.36 21.66
N LEU A 21 -22.01 23.75 20.83
CA LEU A 21 -22.06 22.29 20.66
C LEU A 21 -20.71 21.71 20.23
N TYR A 22 -20.01 22.42 19.34
CA TYR A 22 -18.74 21.97 18.77
C TYR A 22 -17.50 22.54 19.48
N SER A 23 -17.69 23.38 20.50
CA SER A 23 -16.63 24.17 21.14
C SER A 23 -15.78 24.95 20.12
N LEU A 24 -16.44 25.55 19.13
CA LEU A 24 -15.82 26.35 18.07
C LEU A 24 -16.30 27.79 18.19
N ASP A 25 -15.41 28.77 18.04
CA ASP A 25 -15.79 30.19 18.02
C ASP A 25 -16.84 30.47 16.93
N ALA A 26 -17.81 31.34 17.22
CA ALA A 26 -18.89 31.64 16.29
C ALA A 26 -18.43 32.41 15.05
N GLY A 27 -17.44 33.29 15.21
CA GLY A 27 -16.77 33.95 14.09
C GLY A 27 -16.03 32.95 13.21
N ALA A 28 -15.30 32.00 13.83
CA ALA A 28 -14.59 30.94 13.11
C ALA A 28 -15.55 29.98 12.37
N LEU A 29 -16.65 29.57 13.00
CA LEU A 29 -17.69 28.74 12.35
C LEU A 29 -18.28 29.46 11.14
N LYS A 30 -18.69 30.71 11.32
CA LYS A 30 -19.21 31.55 10.24
C LYS A 30 -18.19 31.72 9.10
N LEU A 31 -16.94 32.05 9.44
CA LEU A 31 -15.88 32.25 8.45
C LEU A 31 -15.64 30.98 7.64
N PHE A 32 -15.53 29.84 8.32
CA PHE A 32 -15.32 28.56 7.65
C PHE A 32 -16.49 28.22 6.74
N HIS A 33 -17.74 28.32 7.22
CA HIS A 33 -18.91 28.05 6.41
C HIS A 33 -18.99 28.96 5.17
N ASN A 34 -18.82 30.28 5.34
CA ASN A 34 -18.89 31.25 4.25
C ASN A 34 -17.81 31.05 3.17
N ASN A 35 -16.66 30.49 3.55
CA ASN A 35 -15.60 30.14 2.59
C ASN A 35 -15.90 28.87 1.77
N HIS A 36 -16.94 28.12 2.14
CA HIS A 36 -17.28 26.83 1.52
C HIS A 36 -18.73 26.74 1.01
N CYS A 37 -19.55 27.78 1.18
CA CYS A 37 -20.95 27.81 0.73
C CYS A 37 -21.16 28.73 -0.47
N ASP A 38 -22.33 28.58 -1.12
CA ASP A 38 -22.81 29.54 -2.10
C ASP A 38 -23.09 30.90 -1.45
N VAL A 39 -22.99 31.99 -2.22
CA VAL A 39 -23.25 33.36 -1.75
C VAL A 39 -24.62 33.51 -1.08
N LYS A 40 -25.65 32.82 -1.58
CA LYS A 40 -27.02 32.85 -1.04
C LYS A 40 -27.15 32.26 0.37
N ASP A 41 -26.22 31.37 0.74
CA ASP A 41 -26.22 30.65 2.00
C ASP A 41 -25.29 31.29 3.04
N MET A 42 -24.54 32.34 2.66
CA MET A 42 -23.63 33.03 3.56
C MET A 42 -24.33 33.59 4.81
N ILE A 43 -23.66 33.45 5.94
CA ILE A 43 -24.09 34.00 7.21
C ILE A 43 -23.50 35.40 7.34
N LEU A 44 -24.34 36.43 7.34
CA LEU A 44 -23.90 37.81 7.53
C LEU A 44 -23.78 38.16 9.02
N ILE A 45 -24.79 37.84 9.83
CA ILE A 45 -24.82 38.17 11.27
C ILE A 45 -25.26 36.93 12.06
N GLU A 46 -26.48 36.45 11.79
CA GLU A 46 -27.10 35.28 12.42
C GLU A 46 -27.61 34.32 11.34
N LEU A 47 -28.08 33.13 11.74
CA LEU A 47 -28.77 32.21 10.84
C LEU A 47 -30.12 32.80 10.44
N THR A 48 -30.36 32.90 9.13
CA THR A 48 -31.59 33.49 8.57
C THR A 48 -32.38 32.52 7.69
N GLY A 49 -31.84 31.32 7.46
CA GLY A 49 -32.49 30.28 6.65
C GLY A 49 -31.57 29.13 6.21
N GLN A 50 -30.30 29.16 6.61
CA GLN A 50 -29.32 28.11 6.30
C GLN A 50 -29.80 26.76 6.83
N LYS A 51 -29.81 25.75 5.95
CA LYS A 51 -30.17 24.37 6.30
C LYS A 51 -28.98 23.56 6.78
N GLU A 52 -27.78 23.93 6.33
CA GLU A 52 -26.55 23.19 6.56
C GLU A 52 -25.41 24.17 6.88
N LEU A 53 -24.57 23.80 7.83
CA LEU A 53 -23.32 24.50 8.13
C LEU A 53 -22.13 23.60 7.84
N PHE A 54 -21.09 24.19 7.25
CA PHE A 54 -19.82 23.50 7.00
C PHE A 54 -18.89 23.77 8.18
N LEU A 55 -18.27 22.71 8.70
CA LEU A 55 -17.32 22.79 9.81
C LEU A 55 -15.98 22.18 9.40
N PRO A 56 -14.85 22.66 9.94
CA PRO A 56 -13.56 21.99 9.73
C PRO A 56 -13.65 20.50 10.05
N ARG A 57 -12.96 19.64 9.29
CA ARG A 57 -13.05 18.18 9.44
C ARG A 57 -12.76 17.68 10.86
N THR A 58 -11.87 18.34 11.59
CA THR A 58 -11.50 18.02 12.99
C THR A 58 -12.51 18.49 14.03
N VAL A 59 -13.50 19.30 13.65
CA VAL A 59 -14.52 19.81 14.55
C VAL A 59 -15.65 18.79 14.65
N VAL A 60 -15.57 17.97 15.70
CA VAL A 60 -16.52 16.91 16.04
C VAL A 60 -16.94 17.00 17.50
N THR A 61 -18.12 16.47 17.81
CA THR A 61 -18.65 16.32 19.17
C THR A 61 -17.94 15.19 19.92
N ASP A 62 -17.83 14.01 19.30
CA ASP A 62 -17.07 12.89 19.84
C ASP A 62 -15.58 13.00 19.48
N LYS A 63 -14.77 13.46 20.43
CA LYS A 63 -13.31 13.60 20.27
C LYS A 63 -12.59 12.26 20.12
N ASN A 64 -13.20 11.12 20.49
CA ASN A 64 -12.57 9.80 20.31
C ASN A 64 -12.43 9.42 18.84
N ARG A 65 -13.24 10.03 17.96
CA ARG A 65 -13.14 9.86 16.51
C ARG A 65 -11.90 10.51 15.92
N LEU A 66 -11.26 11.44 16.61
CA LEU A 66 -10.04 12.05 16.10
C LEU A 66 -8.89 11.03 16.02
N VAL A 67 -8.17 11.07 14.92
CA VAL A 67 -6.91 10.33 14.75
C VAL A 67 -5.84 11.02 15.61
N LYS A 68 -5.05 10.20 16.32
CA LYS A 68 -3.94 10.70 17.14
C LYS A 68 -2.70 10.81 16.28
N PHE A 69 -2.42 12.00 15.78
CA PHE A 69 -1.19 12.27 15.03
C PHE A 69 -0.05 12.75 15.91
N GLY A 70 1.18 12.54 15.42
CA GLY A 70 2.38 13.21 15.89
C GLY A 70 2.53 14.62 15.30
N ARG A 71 3.71 15.22 15.49
CA ARG A 71 4.03 16.55 14.95
C ARG A 71 3.87 16.57 13.42
N GLY A 72 3.25 17.64 12.90
CA GLY A 72 3.03 17.82 11.46
C GLY A 72 1.99 16.87 10.88
N ASN A 73 1.03 16.43 11.71
CA ASN A 73 0.04 15.43 11.37
C ASN A 73 0.68 14.13 10.86
N SER A 74 1.69 13.65 11.60
CA SER A 74 2.42 12.43 11.26
C SER A 74 1.74 11.18 11.81
N LEU A 75 1.67 10.13 10.99
CA LEU A 75 1.40 8.78 11.45
C LEU A 75 2.71 8.14 11.88
N ILE A 76 2.76 7.64 13.12
CA ILE A 76 3.97 7.05 13.70
C ILE A 76 3.86 5.53 13.58
N PHE A 77 4.84 4.90 12.96
CA PHE A 77 4.92 3.44 12.87
C PHE A 77 5.44 2.86 14.19
N GLN A 78 4.60 2.06 14.87
CA GLN A 78 4.94 1.42 16.15
C GLN A 78 4.58 -0.07 16.12
N PRO A 79 5.33 -0.90 15.37
CA PRO A 79 5.03 -2.32 15.20
C PRO A 79 5.57 -3.21 16.32
N GLU A 80 6.16 -2.67 17.37
CA GLU A 80 6.81 -3.45 18.43
C GLU A 80 5.87 -4.50 19.02
N ASN A 81 6.39 -5.74 19.12
CA ASN A 81 5.66 -6.92 19.59
C ASN A 81 4.41 -7.30 18.76
N SER A 82 4.26 -6.76 17.55
CA SER A 82 3.13 -7.12 16.69
C SER A 82 3.26 -8.51 16.09
N PHE A 83 2.11 -9.17 15.96
CA PHE A 83 1.91 -10.35 15.16
C PHE A 83 0.59 -10.19 14.40
N GLY A 84 0.61 -10.43 13.10
CA GLY A 84 -0.56 -10.35 12.25
C GLY A 84 -0.59 -11.48 11.25
N ARG A 85 -1.78 -12.01 10.98
CA ARG A 85 -2.04 -12.92 9.87
C ARG A 85 -2.85 -12.18 8.82
N TYR A 86 -2.51 -12.38 7.55
CA TYR A 86 -3.12 -11.66 6.44
C TYR A 86 -3.51 -12.63 5.32
N GLY A 87 -4.71 -12.47 4.80
CA GLY A 87 -5.07 -12.98 3.49
C GLY A 87 -4.59 -12.00 2.43
N THR A 88 -3.94 -12.53 1.39
CA THR A 88 -3.38 -11.77 0.28
C THR A 88 -4.03 -12.22 -1.02
N THR A 89 -4.40 -11.27 -1.87
CA THR A 89 -4.83 -11.51 -3.25
C THR A 89 -4.01 -10.61 -4.16
N ILE A 90 -3.29 -11.20 -5.11
CA ILE A 90 -2.55 -10.48 -6.14
C ILE A 90 -3.24 -10.77 -7.47
N THR A 91 -3.63 -9.73 -8.18
CA THR A 91 -4.17 -9.84 -9.53
C THR A 91 -3.18 -9.22 -10.51
N ILE A 92 -2.79 -9.98 -11.53
CA ILE A 92 -1.97 -9.52 -12.65
C ILE A 92 -2.84 -9.59 -13.89
N GLU A 93 -3.02 -8.45 -14.54
CA GLU A 93 -3.94 -8.28 -15.64
C GLU A 93 -3.25 -7.62 -16.84
N ASN A 94 -3.58 -8.11 -18.02
CA ASN A 94 -3.40 -7.40 -19.28
C ASN A 94 -4.71 -7.45 -20.09
N ASP A 95 -4.72 -6.83 -21.26
CA ASP A 95 -5.95 -6.70 -22.07
C ASP A 95 -6.61 -8.05 -22.44
N ASP A 96 -5.88 -9.17 -22.40
CA ASP A 96 -6.38 -10.50 -22.79
C ASP A 96 -6.46 -11.51 -21.63
N HIS A 97 -5.65 -11.34 -20.58
CA HIS A 97 -5.46 -12.32 -19.52
C HIS A 97 -5.52 -11.66 -18.15
N LYS A 98 -6.19 -12.35 -17.22
CA LYS A 98 -6.24 -12.00 -15.81
C LYS A 98 -5.88 -13.23 -15.00
N ASN A 99 -4.83 -13.13 -14.21
CA ASN A 99 -4.43 -14.16 -13.26
C ASN A 99 -4.53 -13.63 -11.84
N GLU A 100 -5.01 -14.47 -10.94
CA GLU A 100 -5.20 -14.15 -9.53
C GLU A 100 -4.48 -15.18 -8.64
N LEU A 101 -3.63 -14.71 -7.75
CA LEU A 101 -2.90 -15.52 -6.78
C LEU A 101 -3.40 -15.17 -5.37
N LYS A 102 -3.86 -16.18 -4.61
CA LYS A 102 -4.35 -16.03 -3.24
C LYS A 102 -3.55 -16.90 -2.27
N TYR A 103 -3.23 -16.35 -1.09
CA TYR A 103 -2.57 -17.08 0.00
C TYR A 103 -2.65 -16.31 1.32
N GLU A 104 -2.34 -17.01 2.41
CA GLU A 104 -2.20 -16.43 3.75
C GLU A 104 -0.73 -16.30 4.15
N THR A 105 -0.44 -15.21 4.85
CA THR A 105 0.87 -14.94 5.45
C THR A 105 0.75 -14.59 6.92
N SER A 106 1.79 -14.89 7.69
CA SER A 106 2.00 -14.32 9.01
C SER A 106 3.17 -13.34 8.98
N VAL A 107 3.06 -12.27 9.75
CA VAL A 107 4.07 -11.23 9.89
C VAL A 107 4.29 -11.01 11.38
N ARG A 108 5.50 -11.28 11.85
CA ARG A 108 5.88 -11.14 13.26
C ARG A 108 7.01 -10.13 13.39
N TRP A 109 6.82 -9.13 14.24
CA TRP A 109 7.91 -8.24 14.61
C TRP A 109 8.95 -9.01 15.44
N LEU A 110 10.24 -8.81 15.12
CA LEU A 110 11.35 -9.47 15.79
C LEU A 110 12.09 -8.52 16.74
N LYS A 111 12.54 -7.37 16.21
CA LYS A 111 13.39 -6.43 16.93
C LYS A 111 13.45 -5.06 16.23
N LYS A 112 14.02 -4.07 16.93
CA LYS A 112 14.39 -2.76 16.38
C LYS A 112 15.89 -2.53 16.58
N GLU A 113 16.61 -2.22 15.51
CA GLU A 113 18.05 -1.88 15.54
C GLU A 113 18.34 -0.75 14.56
N LYS A 114 19.13 0.25 14.96
CA LYS A 114 19.56 1.37 14.08
C LYS A 114 18.42 2.03 13.29
N GLN A 115 17.27 2.28 13.92
CA GLN A 115 16.07 2.87 13.29
C GLN A 115 15.38 1.97 12.24
N LEU A 116 15.76 0.69 12.16
CA LEU A 116 15.07 -0.31 11.35
C LEU A 116 14.29 -1.27 12.25
N HIS A 117 13.10 -1.64 11.80
CA HIS A 117 12.28 -2.70 12.37
C HIS A 117 12.48 -3.98 11.55
N PHE A 118 12.67 -5.10 12.24
CA PHE A 118 12.89 -6.40 11.63
C PHE A 118 11.65 -7.26 11.80
N PHE A 119 11.26 -7.96 10.73
CA PHE A 119 10.10 -8.83 10.71
C PHE A 119 10.45 -10.21 10.18
N GLU A 120 9.81 -11.23 10.72
CA GLU A 120 9.72 -12.55 10.10
C GLU A 120 8.39 -12.68 9.38
N ILE A 121 8.44 -13.15 8.14
CA ILE A 121 7.29 -13.42 7.29
C ILE A 121 7.28 -14.90 6.98
N ASP A 122 6.11 -15.53 7.15
CA ASP A 122 5.90 -16.92 6.78
C ASP A 122 4.61 -17.07 5.97
N ARG A 123 4.58 -18.02 5.04
CA ARG A 123 3.38 -18.34 4.25
C ARG A 123 2.65 -19.48 4.95
N THR A 124 1.44 -19.20 5.45
CA THR A 124 0.71 -20.11 6.34
C THR A 124 -0.37 -20.95 5.66
N SER A 125 -0.58 -20.78 4.34
CA SER A 125 -1.53 -21.58 3.54
C SER A 125 -0.90 -22.13 2.26
N ASN A 126 -1.68 -22.95 1.55
CA ASN A 126 -1.42 -23.29 0.15
C ASN A 126 -1.62 -22.05 -0.74
N LEU A 127 -1.06 -22.09 -1.95
CA LEU A 127 -1.33 -21.11 -3.00
C LEU A 127 -2.56 -21.53 -3.81
N TYR A 128 -3.44 -20.58 -4.07
CA TYR A 128 -4.58 -20.76 -4.98
C TYR A 128 -4.36 -19.85 -6.19
N LEU A 129 -4.44 -20.41 -7.39
CA LEU A 129 -4.31 -19.70 -8.66
C LEU A 129 -5.65 -19.76 -9.38
N ASN A 130 -6.24 -18.59 -9.69
CA ASN A 130 -7.54 -18.48 -10.37
C ASN A 130 -8.65 -19.31 -9.69
N GLU A 131 -8.70 -19.25 -8.35
CA GLU A 131 -9.63 -19.99 -7.48
C GLU A 131 -9.45 -21.51 -7.44
N GLU A 132 -8.53 -22.06 -8.24
CA GLU A 132 -8.17 -23.47 -8.20
C GLU A 132 -6.91 -23.69 -7.36
N GLU A 133 -6.88 -24.80 -6.62
CA GLU A 133 -5.62 -25.25 -6.03
C GLU A 133 -4.67 -25.67 -7.17
N VAL A 134 -3.41 -25.28 -7.04
CA VAL A 134 -2.38 -25.49 -8.06
C VAL A 134 -2.25 -26.97 -8.43
N ASN A 135 -2.71 -27.34 -9.64
CA ASN A 135 -2.75 -28.73 -10.11
C ASN A 135 -1.83 -29.00 -11.31
N GLU A 136 -1.34 -27.98 -12.00
CA GLU A 136 -0.36 -28.15 -13.07
C GLU A 136 1.05 -28.40 -12.50
N ILE A 137 1.83 -29.28 -13.13
CA ILE A 137 3.19 -29.63 -12.68
C ILE A 137 4.08 -28.39 -12.57
N ALA A 138 3.98 -27.45 -13.51
CA ALA A 138 4.77 -26.22 -13.52
C ALA A 138 4.47 -25.34 -12.31
N ASP A 139 3.19 -25.15 -12.00
CA ASP A 139 2.75 -24.35 -10.86
C ASP A 139 3.08 -25.05 -9.54
N LEU A 140 2.98 -26.38 -9.48
CA LEU A 140 3.30 -27.16 -8.29
C LEU A 140 4.81 -27.13 -7.98
N LEU A 141 5.65 -27.18 -9.03
CA LEU A 141 7.10 -26.93 -8.91
C LEU A 141 7.39 -25.51 -8.43
N ALA A 142 6.71 -24.50 -8.97
CA ALA A 142 6.86 -23.11 -8.50
C ALA A 142 6.45 -22.96 -7.03
N TYR A 143 5.34 -23.57 -6.63
CA TYR A 143 4.88 -23.58 -5.24
C TYR A 143 5.88 -24.27 -4.32
N LYS A 144 6.33 -25.48 -4.63
CA LYS A 144 7.27 -26.23 -3.79
C LYS A 144 8.62 -25.55 -3.68
N THR A 145 9.18 -25.05 -4.79
CA THR A 145 10.46 -24.34 -4.77
C THR A 145 10.38 -23.02 -4.00
N SER A 146 9.27 -22.28 -4.10
CA SER A 146 9.08 -21.02 -3.34
C SER A 146 9.11 -21.19 -1.81
N LYS A 147 8.91 -22.42 -1.28
CA LYS A 147 9.02 -22.70 0.15
C LYS A 147 10.42 -22.39 0.71
N VAL A 148 11.45 -22.38 -0.13
CA VAL A 148 12.83 -22.07 0.30
C VAL A 148 12.96 -20.68 0.90
N LEU A 149 12.12 -19.75 0.45
CA LEU A 149 12.12 -18.35 0.84
C LEU A 149 11.63 -18.15 2.27
N TYR A 150 10.85 -19.10 2.80
CA TYR A 150 10.15 -18.96 4.07
C TYR A 150 10.73 -19.88 5.16
N PRO A 151 10.81 -19.43 6.43
CA PRO A 151 10.52 -18.06 6.89
C PRO A 151 11.55 -17.04 6.38
N LEU A 152 11.03 -15.90 5.92
CA LEU A 152 11.78 -14.78 5.37
C LEU A 152 11.98 -13.72 6.45
N GLN A 153 13.17 -13.12 6.55
CA GLN A 153 13.40 -11.99 7.45
C GLN A 153 13.71 -10.73 6.65
N ILE A 154 12.99 -9.66 6.94
CA ILE A 154 13.15 -8.36 6.28
C ILE A 154 13.41 -7.26 7.29
N SER A 155 13.99 -6.16 6.82
CA SER A 155 14.05 -4.88 7.52
C SER A 155 13.17 -3.84 6.85
N VAL A 156 12.65 -2.93 7.67
CA VAL A 156 11.71 -1.87 7.29
C VAL A 156 12.10 -0.61 8.05
N ASP A 157 12.02 0.55 7.40
CA ASP A 157 12.32 1.84 8.04
C ASP A 157 11.21 2.35 8.97
N GLU A 158 11.42 3.51 9.60
CA GLU A 158 10.45 4.13 10.51
C GLU A 158 9.18 4.64 9.80
N LYS A 159 9.17 4.67 8.47
CA LYS A 159 7.98 4.98 7.66
C LYS A 159 7.19 3.73 7.28
N GLY A 160 7.62 2.56 7.73
CA GLY A 160 7.04 1.29 7.30
C GLY A 160 7.40 0.94 5.86
N LYS A 161 8.51 1.48 5.31
CA LYS A 161 8.98 1.17 3.96
C LYS A 161 9.99 0.02 3.97
N PHE A 162 9.80 -0.94 3.09
CA PHE A 162 10.73 -2.04 2.88
C PHE A 162 12.16 -1.53 2.62
N ASN A 163 13.13 -2.05 3.37
CA ASN A 163 14.54 -1.69 3.25
C ASN A 163 15.36 -2.82 2.62
N GLY A 164 15.21 -4.04 3.12
CA GLY A 164 16.03 -5.15 2.65
C GLY A 164 15.68 -6.50 3.27
N ILE A 165 16.42 -7.51 2.83
CA ILE A 165 16.25 -8.90 3.23
C ILE A 165 17.47 -9.29 4.04
N GLU A 166 17.22 -9.87 5.21
CA GLU A 166 18.21 -9.95 6.28
C GLU A 166 18.75 -11.38 6.47
N ASN A 167 18.09 -12.38 5.88
CA ASN A 167 18.46 -13.80 6.05
C ASN A 167 18.75 -14.54 4.73
N LEU A 168 19.24 -13.87 3.68
CA LEU A 168 19.49 -14.47 2.36
C LEU A 168 20.35 -15.75 2.39
N SER A 169 21.33 -15.85 3.31
CA SER A 169 22.22 -17.01 3.40
C SER A 169 21.49 -18.32 3.72
N ILE A 170 20.35 -18.26 4.42
CA ILE A 170 19.62 -19.44 4.87
C ILE A 170 19.00 -20.22 3.70
N PHE A 171 18.77 -19.58 2.55
CA PHE A 171 18.13 -20.24 1.41
C PHE A 171 19.01 -21.34 0.83
N LYS A 172 20.33 -21.13 0.82
CA LYS A 172 21.32 -22.15 0.43
C LYS A 172 21.29 -23.37 1.34
N GLU A 173 21.05 -23.15 2.63
CA GLU A 173 20.98 -24.21 3.63
C GLU A 173 19.67 -25.01 3.54
N ARG A 174 18.55 -24.34 3.21
CA ARG A 174 17.22 -24.95 3.07
C ARG A 174 17.05 -25.72 1.76
N TRP A 175 17.70 -25.27 0.70
CA TRP A 175 17.47 -25.78 -0.66
C TRP A 175 17.67 -27.29 -0.83
N PRO A 176 18.72 -27.94 -0.28
CA PRO A 176 18.92 -29.38 -0.47
C PRO A 176 17.74 -30.24 0.01
N ALA A 177 17.18 -29.91 1.18
CA ALA A 177 16.03 -30.64 1.72
C ALA A 177 14.77 -30.46 0.86
N ILE A 178 14.54 -29.24 0.36
CA ILE A 178 13.39 -28.95 -0.52
C ILE A 178 13.55 -29.65 -1.87
N LYS A 179 14.77 -29.63 -2.43
CA LYS A 179 15.09 -30.31 -3.68
C LYS A 179 14.85 -31.81 -3.55
N GLU A 180 15.28 -32.43 -2.45
CA GLU A 180 15.00 -33.85 -2.17
C GLU A 180 13.49 -34.16 -2.14
N GLU A 181 12.69 -33.33 -1.46
CA GLU A 181 11.24 -33.50 -1.41
C GLU A 181 10.57 -33.36 -2.79
N ILE A 182 11.09 -32.48 -3.65
CA ILE A 182 10.59 -32.35 -5.03
C ILE A 182 10.86 -33.64 -5.82
N TYR A 183 12.06 -34.21 -5.72
CA TYR A 183 12.43 -35.42 -6.44
C TYR A 183 11.71 -36.69 -5.96
N LYS A 184 11.06 -36.67 -4.79
CA LYS A 184 10.19 -37.76 -4.33
C LYS A 184 8.88 -37.83 -5.13
N GLU A 185 8.45 -36.70 -5.69
CA GLU A 185 7.14 -36.55 -6.34
C GLU A 185 7.23 -36.29 -7.85
N PHE A 186 8.33 -35.69 -8.32
CA PHE A 186 8.55 -35.36 -9.74
C PHE A 186 9.92 -35.84 -10.19
N ASP A 187 9.97 -36.41 -11.39
CA ASP A 187 11.22 -36.84 -12.03
C ASP A 187 11.23 -36.44 -13.51
N GLY A 188 12.42 -36.40 -14.10
CA GLY A 188 12.66 -36.11 -15.51
C GLY A 188 13.40 -34.80 -15.78
N GLU A 189 13.88 -34.67 -17.02
CA GLU A 189 14.76 -33.58 -17.47
C GLU A 189 14.18 -32.17 -17.27
N THR A 190 12.85 -32.04 -17.35
CA THR A 190 12.17 -30.77 -17.10
C THR A 190 12.27 -30.34 -15.64
N VAL A 191 12.15 -31.28 -14.70
CA VAL A 191 12.29 -31.04 -13.26
C VAL A 191 13.73 -30.67 -12.93
N ASP A 192 14.70 -31.39 -13.50
CA ASP A 192 16.14 -31.10 -13.36
C ASP A 192 16.48 -29.70 -13.84
N THR A 193 16.00 -29.34 -15.03
CA THR A 193 16.21 -28.03 -15.62
C THR A 193 15.60 -26.93 -14.75
N TYR A 194 14.39 -27.15 -14.22
CA TYR A 194 13.72 -26.20 -13.35
C TYR A 194 14.47 -26.02 -12.03
N CYS A 195 14.77 -27.10 -11.33
CA CYS A 195 15.51 -27.08 -10.07
C CYS A 195 16.91 -26.46 -10.25
N GLY A 196 17.59 -26.75 -11.36
CA GLY A 196 18.88 -26.16 -11.70
C GLY A 196 18.81 -24.63 -11.90
N LYS A 197 17.72 -24.10 -12.47
CA LYS A 197 17.51 -22.65 -12.56
C LYS A 197 17.33 -22.01 -11.18
N ILE A 198 16.51 -22.61 -10.33
CA ILE A 198 16.28 -22.13 -8.96
C ILE A 198 17.57 -22.18 -8.15
N GLU A 199 18.34 -23.27 -8.25
CA GLU A 199 19.62 -23.43 -7.58
C GLU A 199 20.65 -22.37 -8.01
N LYS A 200 20.67 -21.97 -9.29
CA LYS A 200 21.50 -20.85 -9.75
C LYS A 200 21.10 -19.54 -9.08
N VAL A 201 19.80 -19.24 -9.06
CA VAL A 201 19.28 -18.04 -8.39
C VAL A 201 19.66 -18.06 -6.90
N ILE A 202 19.40 -19.16 -6.19
CA ILE A 202 19.75 -19.31 -4.76
C ILE A 202 21.26 -19.15 -4.51
N ASN A 203 22.09 -19.48 -5.50
CA ASN A 203 23.53 -19.36 -5.37
C ASN A 203 24.08 -17.95 -5.60
N GLU A 204 23.28 -17.09 -6.24
CA GLU A 204 23.63 -15.71 -6.61
C GLU A 204 22.84 -14.70 -5.73
N PRO A 205 23.46 -14.11 -4.69
CA PRO A 205 22.76 -13.22 -3.74
C PRO A 205 22.05 -12.04 -4.41
N ASP A 206 22.66 -11.47 -5.46
CA ASP A 206 22.08 -10.34 -6.19
C ASP A 206 20.81 -10.75 -6.96
N ALA A 207 20.79 -11.96 -7.52
CA ALA A 207 19.64 -12.50 -8.24
C ALA A 207 18.45 -12.74 -7.29
N ILE A 208 18.70 -13.30 -6.09
CA ILE A 208 17.67 -13.48 -5.07
C ILE A 208 17.13 -12.13 -4.60
N ASN A 209 18.02 -11.17 -4.34
CA ASN A 209 17.62 -9.85 -3.87
C ASN A 209 16.72 -9.16 -4.90
N LEU A 210 17.05 -9.27 -6.20
CA LEU A 210 16.19 -8.77 -7.27
C LEU A 210 14.84 -9.48 -7.31
N TYR A 211 14.83 -10.82 -7.21
CA TYR A 211 13.60 -11.61 -7.22
C TYR A 211 12.66 -11.20 -6.07
N LEU A 212 13.19 -11.09 -4.86
CA LEU A 212 12.40 -10.78 -3.67
C LEU A 212 12.07 -9.29 -3.52
N LYS A 213 12.84 -8.39 -4.14
CA LYS A 213 12.45 -6.97 -4.27
C LYS A 213 11.17 -6.78 -5.06
N ASN A 214 10.80 -7.77 -5.87
CA ASN A 214 9.56 -7.78 -6.65
C ASN A 214 8.40 -8.51 -5.94
N ASP A 215 8.56 -8.91 -4.67
CA ASP A 215 7.47 -9.54 -3.92
C ASP A 215 6.33 -8.55 -3.65
N TYR A 216 5.21 -8.75 -4.35
CA TYR A 216 4.05 -7.86 -4.28
C TYR A 216 3.44 -7.76 -2.89
N PHE A 217 3.52 -8.79 -2.05
CA PHE A 217 3.00 -8.70 -0.68
C PHE A 217 3.89 -7.77 0.16
N ILE A 218 5.21 -7.98 0.14
CA ILE A 218 6.16 -7.16 0.90
C ILE A 218 6.12 -5.72 0.43
N ARG A 219 6.15 -5.50 -0.89
CA ARG A 219 6.15 -4.15 -1.50
C ARG A 219 4.86 -3.38 -1.24
N THR A 220 3.74 -4.10 -1.06
CA THR A 220 2.44 -3.52 -0.72
C THR A 220 2.33 -3.25 0.77
N LEU A 221 2.53 -4.26 1.63
CA LEU A 221 2.38 -4.11 3.08
C LEU A 221 3.37 -3.10 3.67
N PHE A 222 4.60 -3.09 3.14
CA PHE A 222 5.67 -2.19 3.56
C PHE A 222 5.96 -1.12 2.50
N PHE A 223 4.90 -0.50 1.97
CA PHE A 223 5.01 0.56 0.96
C PHE A 223 5.61 1.86 1.51
N GLY A 224 5.47 2.12 2.81
CA GLY A 224 5.96 3.35 3.45
C GLY A 224 4.90 4.42 3.74
N ALA A 225 3.68 4.03 4.13
CA ALA A 225 2.56 4.95 4.34
C ALA A 225 2.63 5.79 5.64
N TYR A 226 3.57 5.49 6.55
CA TYR A 226 3.66 6.16 7.85
C TYR A 226 4.54 7.41 7.75
N GLN A 227 3.92 8.56 7.51
CA GLN A 227 4.65 9.81 7.30
C GLN A 227 3.87 11.04 7.76
N SER A 228 4.46 12.23 7.57
CA SER A 228 3.86 13.53 7.88
C SER A 228 2.94 13.96 6.75
N PHE A 229 1.70 14.32 7.07
CA PHE A 229 0.69 14.77 6.10
C PHE A 229 0.46 16.29 6.11
N GLY A 230 1.24 17.07 6.87
CA GLY A 230 1.12 18.52 6.86
C GLY A 230 -0.24 19.02 7.37
N GLN A 231 -0.47 20.34 7.27
CA GLN A 231 -1.70 20.95 7.83
C GLN A 231 -2.97 20.54 7.10
N ASP A 232 -2.85 20.24 5.81
CA ASP A 232 -3.96 19.88 4.93
C ASP A 232 -4.25 18.38 4.92
N TYR A 233 -3.54 17.60 5.74
CA TYR A 233 -3.63 16.14 5.81
C TYR A 233 -3.35 15.44 4.46
N GLU A 234 -2.51 16.07 3.64
CA GLU A 234 -2.04 15.54 2.36
C GLU A 234 -0.54 15.74 2.18
N THR A 235 0.07 14.86 1.38
CA THR A 235 1.49 14.96 1.02
C THR A 235 1.75 14.27 -0.32
N GLU A 236 2.87 14.60 -0.94
CA GLU A 236 3.26 14.09 -2.24
C GLU A 236 4.54 13.26 -2.11
N ILE A 237 4.55 12.08 -2.72
CA ILE A 237 5.71 11.19 -2.75
C ILE A 237 5.99 10.71 -4.17
N THR A 238 7.24 10.32 -4.39
CA THR A 238 7.63 9.52 -5.56
C THR A 238 7.95 8.11 -5.10
N ALA A 239 7.32 7.12 -5.73
CA ALA A 239 7.55 5.70 -5.42
C ALA A 239 7.52 4.86 -6.68
N SER A 240 8.18 3.71 -6.64
CA SER A 240 8.18 2.73 -7.72
C SER A 240 7.47 1.45 -7.30
N PHE A 241 6.89 0.76 -8.30
CA PHE A 241 6.22 -0.52 -8.09
C PHE A 241 6.45 -1.43 -9.31
N PRO A 242 6.69 -2.74 -9.11
CA PRO A 242 7.12 -3.65 -10.18
C PRO A 242 5.95 -4.13 -11.07
N VAL A 243 5.32 -3.21 -11.82
CA VAL A 243 4.26 -3.51 -12.81
C VAL A 243 4.80 -4.09 -14.12
N VAL A 244 6.09 -3.89 -14.41
CA VAL A 244 6.79 -4.39 -15.59
C VAL A 244 8.12 -5.02 -15.22
N ASP A 245 8.52 -6.03 -15.98
CA ASP A 245 9.82 -6.71 -15.85
C ASP A 245 10.91 -5.93 -16.60
N ASN A 246 11.21 -4.74 -16.07
CA ASN A 246 12.26 -3.86 -16.55
C ASN A 246 13.41 -3.81 -15.53
N PRO A 247 14.66 -3.57 -15.95
CA PRO A 247 15.79 -3.45 -15.03
C PRO A 247 15.63 -2.32 -13.99
N VAL A 248 14.87 -1.29 -14.36
CA VAL A 248 14.50 -0.18 -13.49
C VAL A 248 12.98 -0.12 -13.44
N GLU A 249 12.42 -0.13 -12.23
CA GLU A 249 10.97 -0.04 -12.03
C GLU A 249 10.43 1.32 -12.51
N PRO A 250 9.17 1.39 -13.00
CA PRO A 250 8.52 2.66 -13.30
C PRO A 250 8.31 3.48 -12.04
N GLN A 251 8.50 4.80 -12.15
CA GLN A 251 8.24 5.74 -11.06
C GLN A 251 6.87 6.41 -11.18
N TYR A 252 6.20 6.55 -10.04
CA TYR A 252 4.91 7.19 -9.91
C TYR A 252 5.02 8.38 -8.98
N LYS A 253 4.34 9.46 -9.36
CA LYS A 253 4.12 10.62 -8.51
C LYS A 253 2.74 10.49 -7.87
N ILE A 254 2.70 10.39 -6.54
CA ILE A 254 1.52 9.97 -5.78
C ILE A 254 1.21 11.03 -4.72
N ARG A 255 -0.05 11.48 -4.70
CA ARG A 255 -0.62 12.25 -3.60
C ARG A 255 -1.25 11.30 -2.60
N LEU A 256 -0.83 11.36 -1.34
CA LEU A 256 -1.41 10.64 -0.22
C LEU A 256 -2.22 11.59 0.67
N GLU A 257 -3.43 11.21 1.05
CA GLU A 257 -4.35 11.94 1.93
C GLU A 257 -4.73 11.06 3.11
N VAL A 258 -4.80 11.61 4.33
CA VAL A 258 -5.29 10.91 5.53
C VAL A 258 -6.50 11.63 6.11
N ASP A 259 -7.54 10.90 6.48
CA ASP A 259 -8.69 11.52 7.15
C ASP A 259 -8.32 11.77 8.61
N PRO A 260 -8.42 13.01 9.12
CA PRO A 260 -8.16 13.27 10.52
C PRO A 260 -9.23 12.69 11.45
N LEU A 261 -10.32 12.14 10.90
CA LEU A 261 -11.30 11.34 11.61
C LEU A 261 -11.17 9.86 11.26
N LYS A 262 -11.34 9.04 12.29
CA LYS A 262 -11.62 7.62 12.16
C LYS A 262 -12.98 7.44 11.51
N GLY A 263 -13.06 6.44 10.63
CA GLY A 263 -14.32 5.95 10.07
C GLY A 263 -15.23 5.39 11.17
N GLU A 264 -16.47 5.04 10.80
CA GLU A 264 -17.46 4.51 11.74
C GLU A 264 -17.01 3.20 12.41
N SER A 265 -16.21 2.40 11.71
CA SER A 265 -15.56 1.19 12.24
C SER A 265 -14.37 1.46 13.17
N GLY A 266 -14.04 2.72 13.44
CA GLY A 266 -12.89 3.12 14.25
C GLY A 266 -11.54 3.02 13.53
N LEU A 267 -11.53 2.77 12.21
CA LEU A 267 -10.32 2.67 11.39
C LEU A 267 -9.85 4.04 10.90
N VAL A 268 -8.53 4.21 10.77
CA VAL A 268 -7.93 5.36 10.08
C VAL A 268 -7.82 5.02 8.59
N ASN A 269 -8.26 5.94 7.72
CA ASN A 269 -8.18 5.77 6.27
C ASN A 269 -7.04 6.61 5.69
N ILE A 270 -6.27 6.02 4.78
CA ILE A 270 -5.31 6.74 3.93
C ILE A 270 -5.65 6.42 2.48
N GLU A 271 -5.78 7.44 1.65
CA GLU A 271 -6.02 7.29 0.21
C GLU A 271 -4.83 7.83 -0.57
N GLY A 272 -4.47 7.14 -1.65
CA GLY A 272 -3.39 7.49 -2.54
C GLY A 272 -3.84 7.48 -3.98
N GLU A 273 -3.53 8.54 -4.70
CA GLU A 273 -3.79 8.68 -6.13
C GLU A 273 -2.55 9.23 -6.81
N GLY A 274 -2.15 8.61 -7.91
CA GLY A 274 -0.95 9.00 -8.63
C GLY A 274 -1.01 8.66 -10.10
N ARG A 275 0.00 9.15 -10.82
CA ARG A 275 0.24 8.85 -12.22
C ARG A 275 1.69 8.47 -12.43
N LEU A 276 1.94 7.75 -13.51
CA LEU A 276 3.30 7.54 -13.99
C LEU A 276 3.99 8.90 -14.09
N ASN A 277 5.24 8.94 -13.66
CA ASN A 277 6.08 10.13 -13.70
C ASN A 277 7.51 9.65 -13.94
N ASP A 278 7.73 9.17 -15.17
CA ASP A 278 8.97 8.56 -15.63
C ASP A 278 9.39 9.19 -16.97
N GLU A 279 10.68 9.40 -17.20
CA GLU A 279 11.15 9.98 -18.48
C GLU A 279 11.05 8.96 -19.63
N ARG A 280 10.99 7.67 -19.32
CA ARG A 280 10.91 6.60 -20.32
C ARG A 280 9.58 6.62 -21.04
N SER A 281 9.65 6.61 -22.36
CA SER A 281 8.50 6.45 -23.24
C SER A 281 7.94 5.03 -23.19
N ILE A 282 6.75 4.83 -23.77
CA ILE A 282 6.17 3.49 -23.98
C ILE A 282 7.15 2.59 -24.75
N TYR A 283 7.84 3.13 -25.75
CA TYR A 283 8.83 2.38 -26.53
C TYR A 283 10.02 1.93 -25.66
N ASP A 284 10.52 2.80 -24.79
CA ASP A 284 11.61 2.46 -23.87
C ASP A 284 11.21 1.32 -22.93
N PHE A 285 9.98 1.38 -22.38
CA PHE A 285 9.45 0.32 -21.52
C PHE A 285 9.32 -1.02 -22.26
N ILE A 286 8.78 -1.03 -23.49
CA ILE A 286 8.64 -2.23 -24.33
C ILE A 286 10.01 -2.87 -24.60
N ASN A 287 11.03 -2.06 -24.89
CA ASN A 287 12.38 -2.53 -25.17
C ASN A 287 13.23 -2.77 -23.91
N LYS A 288 12.63 -2.71 -22.72
CA LYS A 288 13.30 -2.88 -21.42
C LYS A 288 14.48 -1.94 -21.20
N ALA A 289 14.43 -0.74 -21.80
CA ALA A 289 15.46 0.26 -21.63
C ALA A 289 15.48 0.76 -20.16
N PRO A 290 16.66 0.86 -19.53
CA PRO A 290 16.77 1.32 -18.15
C PRO A 290 16.65 2.85 -18.01
N PHE A 291 16.74 3.60 -19.10
CA PHE A 291 16.63 5.06 -19.17
C PHE A 291 15.96 5.48 -20.48
N SER A 292 15.53 6.74 -20.58
CA SER A 292 14.99 7.31 -21.83
C SER A 292 16.06 7.30 -22.91
N MET A 293 15.75 6.76 -24.10
CA MET A 293 16.64 6.82 -25.26
C MET A 293 16.67 8.21 -25.91
N ILE A 294 15.72 9.09 -25.57
CA ILE A 294 15.67 10.47 -26.01
C ILE A 294 16.27 11.33 -24.89
N ILE A 295 17.42 11.96 -25.18
CA ILE A 295 18.11 12.86 -24.26
C ILE A 295 17.80 14.30 -24.66
N GLU A 296 17.07 15.01 -23.81
CA GLU A 296 16.70 16.41 -23.98
C GLU A 296 17.02 17.20 -22.71
N ASP A 297 17.31 18.50 -22.86
CA ASP A 297 17.61 19.39 -21.72
C ASP A 297 16.42 19.55 -20.76
N SER A 298 15.20 19.24 -21.21
CA SER A 298 13.97 19.27 -20.43
C SER A 298 13.10 18.08 -20.80
N PRO A 299 13.34 16.90 -20.19
CA PRO A 299 12.69 15.67 -20.56
C PRO A 299 11.17 15.76 -20.32
N VAL A 300 10.40 15.24 -21.27
CA VAL A 300 8.94 15.14 -21.16
C VAL A 300 8.61 13.92 -20.30
N MET A 301 7.90 14.15 -19.20
CA MET A 301 7.48 13.06 -18.31
C MET A 301 6.33 12.25 -18.93
N ASN A 302 6.49 10.94 -18.95
CA ASN A 302 5.45 10.00 -19.32
C ASN A 302 4.43 9.86 -18.18
N HIS A 303 3.16 10.11 -18.51
CA HIS A 303 2.01 10.04 -17.59
C HIS A 303 1.01 8.93 -17.95
N GLU A 304 1.39 8.02 -18.84
CA GLU A 304 0.56 6.91 -19.34
C GLU A 304 0.53 5.72 -18.39
N GLY A 305 0.03 5.96 -17.18
CA GLY A 305 -0.18 4.94 -16.16
C GLY A 305 -0.78 5.54 -14.90
N SER A 306 -1.55 4.73 -14.16
CA SER A 306 -2.20 5.15 -12.93
C SER A 306 -1.66 4.42 -11.70
N PHE A 307 -1.80 5.05 -10.53
CA PHE A 307 -1.51 4.45 -9.24
C PHE A 307 -2.63 4.79 -8.27
N ARG A 308 -3.08 3.79 -7.52
CA ARG A 308 -4.09 3.94 -6.47
C ARG A 308 -3.69 3.13 -5.26
N ALA A 309 -3.83 3.70 -4.07
CA ALA A 309 -3.70 2.95 -2.82
C ALA A 309 -4.78 3.36 -1.83
N VAL A 310 -5.24 2.42 -1.02
CA VAL A 310 -6.19 2.65 0.07
C VAL A 310 -5.74 1.82 1.26
N TYR A 311 -5.60 2.43 2.43
CA TYR A 311 -5.18 1.76 3.66
C TYR A 311 -6.22 1.97 4.74
N TYR A 312 -6.57 0.89 5.44
CA TYR A 312 -7.37 0.93 6.64
C TYR A 312 -6.51 0.47 7.81
N LEU A 313 -6.18 1.40 8.71
CA LEU A 313 -5.36 1.14 9.88
C LEU A 313 -6.21 1.01 11.14
N ASN A 314 -5.76 0.20 12.09
CA ASN A 314 -6.37 0.14 13.41
C ASN A 314 -6.28 1.51 14.11
N GLY A 315 -7.40 2.05 14.61
CA GLY A 315 -7.44 3.39 15.21
C GLY A 315 -6.67 3.57 16.53
N GLN A 316 -6.10 2.51 17.10
CA GLN A 316 -5.27 2.54 18.30
C GLN A 316 -3.80 2.24 18.00
N SER A 317 -3.51 1.11 17.35
CA SER A 317 -2.13 0.70 17.05
C SER A 317 -1.57 1.28 15.75
N LEU A 318 -2.44 1.85 14.90
CA LEU A 318 -2.12 2.30 13.54
C LEU A 318 -1.58 1.20 12.62
N LEU A 319 -1.61 -0.07 13.03
CA LEU A 319 -1.20 -1.18 12.16
C LEU A 319 -2.26 -1.46 11.09
N ILE A 320 -1.80 -1.89 9.92
CA ILE A 320 -2.65 -2.19 8.77
C ILE A 320 -3.65 -3.30 9.12
N LYS A 321 -4.93 -3.00 8.97
CA LYS A 321 -6.03 -3.99 9.05
C LYS A 321 -6.41 -4.48 7.68
N SER A 322 -6.46 -3.60 6.69
CA SER A 322 -6.57 -3.99 5.30
C SER A 322 -5.99 -2.91 4.41
N MET A 323 -5.62 -3.27 3.19
CA MET A 323 -5.21 -2.32 2.19
C MET A 323 -5.41 -2.85 0.77
N TYR A 324 -5.48 -1.90 -0.15
CA TYR A 324 -5.54 -2.09 -1.58
C TYR A 324 -4.43 -1.25 -2.21
N LEU A 325 -3.67 -1.84 -3.12
CA LEU A 325 -2.74 -1.12 -3.99
C LEU A 325 -2.99 -1.58 -5.42
N GLU A 326 -3.09 -0.64 -6.33
CA GLU A 326 -3.23 -0.87 -7.75
C GLU A 326 -2.29 0.06 -8.51
N CYS A 327 -1.63 -0.47 -9.53
CA CYS A 327 -0.92 0.36 -10.49
C CYS A 327 -1.03 -0.23 -11.88
N ASP A 328 -0.97 0.65 -12.87
CA ASP A 328 -0.95 0.28 -14.27
C ASP A 328 0.01 1.13 -15.09
N ILE A 329 0.32 0.61 -16.28
CA ILE A 329 1.06 1.31 -17.31
C ILE A 329 0.48 0.94 -18.68
N GLN A 330 0.30 1.94 -19.54
CA GLN A 330 -0.08 1.71 -20.92
C GLN A 330 1.14 1.31 -21.73
N LEU A 331 1.05 0.16 -22.41
CA LEU A 331 2.03 -0.30 -23.38
C LEU A 331 1.30 -0.65 -24.69
N GLU A 332 1.84 -1.56 -25.51
CA GLU A 332 1.06 -2.22 -26.57
C GLU A 332 -0.20 -2.91 -26.02
N LYS A 333 -0.05 -3.58 -24.87
CA LYS A 333 -1.15 -4.06 -24.05
C LYS A 333 -1.02 -3.46 -22.68
N LYS A 334 -2.12 -2.94 -22.13
CA LYS A 334 -2.10 -2.39 -20.77
C LYS A 334 -1.63 -3.48 -19.82
N LYS A 335 -0.71 -3.13 -18.90
CA LYS A 335 -0.34 -4.01 -17.79
C LYS A 335 -0.81 -3.39 -16.50
N LYS A 336 -1.46 -4.20 -15.69
CA LYS A 336 -2.07 -3.79 -14.44
C LYS A 336 -1.77 -4.82 -13.36
N ILE A 337 -1.44 -4.33 -12.17
CA ILE A 337 -1.29 -5.16 -10.97
C ILE A 337 -2.14 -4.55 -9.87
N SER A 338 -2.90 -5.39 -9.19
CA SER A 338 -3.56 -5.02 -7.94
C SER A 338 -3.25 -6.03 -6.84
N VAL A 339 -3.15 -5.53 -5.62
CA VAL A 339 -2.85 -6.30 -4.42
C VAL A 339 -3.83 -5.91 -3.34
N VAL A 340 -4.56 -6.89 -2.82
CA VAL A 340 -5.42 -6.77 -1.65
C VAL A 340 -4.77 -7.52 -0.50
N ILE A 341 -4.61 -6.86 0.64
CA ILE A 341 -4.14 -7.49 1.87
C ILE A 341 -5.18 -7.20 2.94
N ALA A 342 -5.66 -8.23 3.64
CA ALA A 342 -6.62 -8.08 4.73
C ALA A 342 -6.20 -8.94 5.91
N ALA A 343 -6.19 -8.36 7.11
CA ALA A 343 -5.92 -9.08 8.34
C ALA A 343 -7.01 -10.14 8.55
N LEU A 344 -6.58 -11.38 8.79
CA LEU A 344 -7.48 -12.47 9.14
C LEU A 344 -7.93 -12.24 10.59
N THR A 345 -9.23 -12.29 10.82
CA THR A 345 -9.77 -12.33 12.19
C THR A 345 -9.36 -13.63 12.84
N GLU A 346 -8.85 -13.56 14.07
CA GLU A 346 -8.65 -14.73 14.93
C GLU A 346 -9.98 -15.41 15.29
#